data_AF-A0A7X8LU85-F1
#
_entry.id   AF-A0A7X8LU85-F1
#
_cell.length_a   1.000
_cell.length_b   1.000
_cell.length_c   1.000
_cell.angle_alpha   90.00
_cell.angle_beta   90.00
_cell.angle_gamma   90.00
#
_symmetry.space_group_name_H-M   'P 1'
#
loop_
_entity.id
_entity.type
_entity.pdbx_description
1 polymer ?
#
loop_
_entity_poly.entity_id
_entity_poly.type
_entity_poly.pdbx_seq_one_letter_code
_entity_poly.pdbx_strand_id
1 'polypeptide(L)'
;EDSRNALAAELAKSSRIKLRLPKGTFYSMPDFSACGMSSDELCAFLLDKALVVTVPGSEFGMPGYLRLSYCGAKADVIEGAKRVCWALDPAAPKTIKIGDKEVTRTWL
;
A
#
# COMPACT_ATOMS: atom_id res chain seq x y z
N GLU A 1 5.21 -17.74 3.70
CA GLU A 1 5.02 -17.46 2.25
C GLU A 1 3.62 -16.96 1.92
N ASP A 2 2.59 -17.45 2.59
CA ASP A 2 1.20 -17.05 2.36
C ASP A 2 0.93 -15.54 2.44
N SER A 3 1.45 -14.85 3.46
CA SER A 3 1.24 -13.39 3.61
C SER A 3 1.93 -12.59 2.49
N ARG A 4 3.11 -13.03 2.03
CA ARG A 4 3.81 -12.43 0.88
C ARG A 4 2.95 -12.52 -0.38
N ASN A 5 2.43 -13.72 -0.66
CA ASN A 5 1.63 -13.96 -1.85
C ASN A 5 0.29 -13.20 -1.78
N ALA A 6 -0.32 -13.14 -0.60
CA ALA A 6 -1.55 -12.37 -0.38
C ALA A 6 -1.33 -10.87 -0.58
N LEU A 7 -0.25 -10.30 -0.02
CA LEU A 7 0.14 -8.92 -0.26
C LEU A 7 0.31 -8.66 -1.77
N ALA A 8 1.06 -9.52 -2.45
CA ALA A 8 1.33 -9.36 -3.88
C ALA A 8 0.05 -9.43 -4.73
N ALA A 9 -0.87 -10.34 -4.41
CA ALA A 9 -2.13 -10.49 -5.11
C ALA A 9 -3.04 -9.25 -4.97
N GLU A 10 -3.06 -8.62 -3.79
CA GLU A 10 -3.85 -7.40 -3.59
C GLU A 10 -3.24 -6.19 -4.29
N LEU A 11 -1.92 -6.00 -4.19
CA LEU A 11 -1.23 -4.88 -4.85
C LEU A 11 -1.28 -4.99 -6.37
N ALA A 12 -1.25 -6.22 -6.93
CA ALA A 12 -1.36 -6.46 -8.37
C ALA A 12 -2.70 -6.02 -8.99
N LYS A 13 -3.72 -5.74 -8.16
CA LYS A 13 -5.00 -5.19 -8.65
C LYS A 13 -4.88 -3.74 -9.10
N SER A 14 -3.87 -3.01 -8.62
CA SER A 14 -3.59 -1.65 -9.07
C SER A 14 -2.56 -1.66 -10.19
N SER A 15 -2.92 -1.09 -11.34
CA SER A 15 -1.99 -0.91 -12.46
C SER A 15 -0.87 0.11 -12.18
N ARG A 16 -1.04 0.93 -11.13
CA ARG A 16 -0.05 1.95 -10.71
C ARG A 16 1.04 1.40 -9.81
N ILE A 17 0.87 0.19 -9.27
CA ILE A 17 1.81 -0.40 -8.31
C ILE A 17 2.54 -1.56 -8.98
N LYS A 18 3.87 -1.50 -9.04
CA LYS A 18 4.67 -2.60 -9.58
C LYS A 18 5.42 -3.29 -8.44
N LEU A 19 5.11 -4.57 -8.22
CA LEU A 19 5.80 -5.37 -7.22
C LEU A 19 6.62 -6.47 -7.88
N ARG A 20 7.92 -6.50 -7.57
CA ARG A 20 8.74 -7.70 -7.76
C ARG A 20 8.61 -8.57 -6.52
N LEU A 21 8.12 -9.80 -6.71
CA LEU A 21 7.95 -10.77 -5.61
C LEU A 21 9.29 -10.99 -4.89
N PRO A 22 9.37 -10.73 -3.57
CA PRO A 22 10.60 -10.92 -2.83
C PRO A 22 10.89 -12.42 -2.68
N LYS A 23 12.15 -12.80 -2.91
CA LYS A 23 12.63 -14.19 -2.79
C LYS A 23 12.93 -14.61 -1.33
N GLY A 24 12.86 -13.68 -0.39
CA GLY A 24 13.11 -13.91 1.04
C GLY A 24 12.79 -12.65 1.87
N THR A 25 13.13 -12.67 3.16
CA THR A 25 12.81 -11.62 4.16
C THR A 25 11.30 -11.47 4.46
N PHE A 26 10.97 -10.49 5.29
CA PHE A 26 9.59 -10.14 5.64
C PHE A 26 9.13 -8.77 5.10
N TYR A 27 9.89 -8.20 4.15
CA TYR A 27 9.61 -6.91 3.55
C TYR A 27 9.48 -7.01 2.03
N SER A 28 8.60 -6.19 1.47
CA SER A 28 8.53 -5.93 0.04
C SER A 28 8.83 -4.47 -0.25
N MET A 29 9.35 -4.21 -1.45
CA MET A 29 9.65 -2.87 -1.93
C MET A 29 8.92 -2.61 -3.25
N PRO A 30 7.58 -2.45 -3.25
CA PRO A 30 6.84 -2.09 -4.45
C PRO A 30 7.18 -0.66 -4.93
N ASP A 31 7.14 -0.50 -6.25
CA ASP A 31 7.27 0.76 -6.98
C ASP A 31 5.91 1.46 -7.07
N PHE A 32 5.85 2.70 -6.58
CA PHE A 32 4.69 3.60 -6.63
C PHE A 32 5.00 4.87 -7.43
N SER A 33 6.08 4.92 -8.21
CA SER A 33 6.47 6.10 -8.99
C SER A 33 5.37 6.60 -9.93
N ALA A 34 4.46 5.73 -10.38
CA ALA A 34 3.30 6.08 -11.20
C ALA A 34 2.19 6.85 -10.45
N CYS A 35 2.32 7.02 -9.13
CA CYS A 35 1.41 7.84 -8.32
C CYS A 35 1.75 9.34 -8.39
N GLY A 36 2.93 9.72 -8.90
CA GLY A 36 3.32 11.12 -9.06
C GLY A 36 3.62 11.86 -7.76
N MET A 37 3.77 11.14 -6.64
CA MET A 37 4.16 11.66 -5.33
C MET A 37 5.57 11.15 -4.96
N SER A 38 6.32 11.92 -4.18
CA SER A 38 7.53 11.42 -3.54
C SER A 38 7.22 10.30 -2.53
N SER A 39 8.22 9.49 -2.16
CA SER A 39 8.05 8.41 -1.18
C SER A 39 7.49 8.93 0.16
N ASP A 40 8.01 10.06 0.63
CA ASP A 40 7.61 10.69 1.89
C ASP A 40 6.19 11.26 1.85
N GLU A 41 5.84 11.96 0.76
CA GLU A 41 4.47 12.44 0.54
C GLU A 41 3.48 11.28 0.45
N LEU A 42 3.85 10.19 -0.23
CA LEU A 42 3.00 9.02 -0.35
C LEU A 42 2.83 8.31 1.00
N CYS A 43 3.87 8.21 1.82
CA CYS A 43 3.76 7.68 3.18
C CYS A 43 2.79 8.51 4.03
N ALA A 44 2.96 9.84 4.03
CA ALA A 44 2.09 10.75 4.77
C ALA A 44 0.64 10.67 4.28
N PHE A 45 0.44 10.62 2.95
CA PHE A 45 -0.87 10.47 2.33
C PHE A 45 -1.57 9.17 2.73
N LEU A 46 -0.88 8.03 2.64
CA LEU A 46 -1.46 6.73 3.00
C LEU A 46 -1.77 6.65 4.51
N LEU A 47 -0.95 7.27 5.35
CA LEU A 47 -1.22 7.36 6.78
C LEU A 47 -2.48 8.19 7.06
N ASP A 48 -2.58 9.39 6.51
CA ASP A 48 -3.70 10.30 6.74
C ASP A 48 -5.01 9.78 6.13
N LYS A 49 -4.96 9.29 4.89
CA LYS A 49 -6.14 8.95 4.10
C LYS A 49 -6.62 7.52 4.26
N ALA A 50 -5.68 6.59 4.42
CA ALA A 50 -5.96 5.16 4.43
C ALA A 50 -5.67 4.50 5.79
N LEU A 51 -5.13 5.25 6.76
CA LEU A 51 -4.68 4.74 8.06
C LEU A 51 -3.68 3.58 7.90
N VAL A 52 -2.80 3.67 6.90
CA VAL A 52 -1.74 2.68 6.63
C VAL A 52 -0.38 3.31 6.86
N VAL A 53 0.35 2.80 7.85
CA VAL A 53 1.74 3.17 8.08
C VAL A 53 2.64 2.39 7.11
N THR A 54 3.49 3.11 6.40
CA THR A 54 4.51 2.56 5.50
C THR A 54 5.85 3.24 5.77
N VAL A 55 6.94 2.71 5.23
CA VAL A 55 8.26 3.35 5.34
C VAL A 55 8.69 3.80 3.95
N PRO A 56 9.18 5.05 3.80
CA PRO A 56 9.55 5.57 2.50
C PRO A 56 10.79 4.83 1.96
N GLY A 57 10.77 4.52 0.67
CA GLY A 57 11.88 3.88 -0.04
C GLY A 57 13.09 4.80 -0.22
N SER A 58 12.91 6.12 -0.13
CA SER A 58 13.98 7.14 -0.19
C SER A 58 15.09 6.88 0.84
N GLU A 59 14.73 6.45 2.05
CA GLU A 59 15.66 6.04 3.12
C GLU A 59 16.54 4.84 2.75
N PHE A 60 16.17 4.10 1.70
CA PHE A 60 16.91 2.97 1.14
C PHE A 60 17.53 3.28 -0.22
N GLY A 61 17.56 4.55 -0.64
CA GLY A 61 18.06 4.97 -1.95
C GLY A 61 17.11 4.62 -3.11
N MET A 62 15.83 4.36 -2.84
CA MET A 62 14.82 3.97 -3.82
C MET A 62 13.65 4.97 -3.85
N PRO A 63 13.84 6.16 -4.44
CA PRO A 63 12.77 7.16 -4.53
C PRO A 63 11.58 6.64 -5.35
N GLY A 64 10.36 6.92 -4.90
CA GLY A 64 9.12 6.43 -5.51
C GLY A 64 8.72 5.02 -5.07
N TYR A 65 9.53 4.36 -4.24
CA TYR A 65 9.21 3.06 -3.65
C TYR A 65 8.74 3.23 -2.20
N LEU A 66 8.03 2.22 -1.70
CA LEU A 66 7.69 2.09 -0.28
C LEU A 66 8.12 0.73 0.24
N ARG A 67 8.57 0.66 1.49
CA ARG A 67 8.83 -0.60 2.19
C ARG A 67 7.58 -1.03 2.94
N LEU A 68 7.05 -2.20 2.60
CA LEU A 68 5.89 -2.80 3.24
C LEU A 68 6.29 -4.05 4.03
N SER A 69 5.81 -4.19 5.25
CA SER A 69 6.00 -5.40 6.07
C SER A 69 4.83 -6.36 5.88
N TYR A 70 5.13 -7.65 5.83
CA TYR A 70 4.14 -8.73 5.86
C TYR A 70 4.38 -9.71 7.02
N CYS A 71 5.02 -9.25 8.10
CA CYS A 71 5.21 -10.01 9.35
C CYS A 71 3.92 -10.23 10.17
N GLY A 72 2.89 -9.39 9.96
CA GLY A 72 1.66 -9.41 10.75
C GLY A 72 0.70 -10.54 10.40
N ALA A 73 -0.49 -10.51 11.01
CA ALA A 73 -1.55 -11.44 10.65
C ALA A 73 -1.92 -11.27 9.17
N LYS A 74 -2.16 -12.38 8.47
CA LYS A 74 -2.48 -12.37 7.02
C LYS A 74 -3.68 -11.46 6.70
N ALA A 75 -4.67 -11.43 7.58
CA ALA A 75 -5.84 -10.57 7.45
C ALA A 75 -5.46 -9.08 7.44
N ASP A 76 -4.57 -8.65 8.34
CA ASP A 76 -4.09 -7.26 8.44
C ASP A 76 -3.26 -6.88 7.21
N VAL A 77 -2.43 -7.80 6.70
CA VAL A 77 -1.64 -7.58 5.48
C VAL A 77 -2.53 -7.39 4.26
N ILE A 78 -3.56 -8.23 4.11
CA ILE A 78 -4.55 -8.11 3.03
C ILE A 78 -5.31 -6.79 3.14
N GLU A 79 -5.78 -6.47 4.34
CA GLU A 79 -6.56 -5.28 4.60
C GLU A 79 -5.76 -3.99 4.36
N GLY A 80 -4.51 -3.93 4.85
CA GLY A 80 -3.60 -2.82 4.57
C GLY A 80 -3.36 -2.64 3.07
N ALA A 81 -3.13 -3.73 2.32
CA ALA A 81 -2.95 -3.65 0.87
C ALA A 81 -4.21 -3.17 0.14
N LYS A 82 -5.40 -3.63 0.55
CA LYS A 82 -6.68 -3.17 0.00
C LYS A 82 -6.88 -1.68 0.21
N ARG A 83 -6.57 -1.17 1.40
CA ARG A 83 -6.66 0.26 1.72
C ARG A 83 -5.69 1.11 0.89
N VAL A 84 -4.46 0.62 0.69
CA VAL A 84 -3.48 1.26 -0.21
C VAL A 84 -4.03 1.35 -1.63
N CYS A 85 -4.53 0.23 -2.19
CA CYS A 85 -5.11 0.22 -3.53
C CYS A 85 -6.34 1.16 -3.62
N TRP A 86 -7.24 1.12 -2.63
CA TRP A 86 -8.42 1.98 -2.57
C TRP A 86 -8.07 3.47 -2.55
N ALA A 87 -7.06 3.86 -1.77
CA ALA A 87 -6.67 5.26 -1.66
C ALA A 87 -6.07 5.83 -2.95
N LEU A 88 -5.54 4.97 -3.82
CA LEU A 88 -4.83 5.35 -5.04
C LEU A 88 -5.63 5.09 -6.33
N ASP A 89 -6.80 4.45 -6.24
CA ASP A 89 -7.63 4.07 -7.40
C ASP A 89 -8.97 4.83 -7.44
N PRO A 90 -9.16 5.78 -8.37
CA PRO A 90 -10.42 6.51 -8.50
C PRO A 90 -11.62 5.62 -8.89
N ALA A 91 -11.38 4.43 -9.46
CA ALA A 91 -12.45 3.48 -9.79
C ALA A 91 -12.92 2.65 -8.58
N ALA A 92 -12.16 2.65 -7.47
CA ALA A 92 -12.58 1.96 -6.25
C ALA A 92 -13.78 2.67 -5.59
N PRO A 93 -14.61 1.95 -4.79
CA PRO A 93 -15.77 2.52 -4.12
C PRO A 93 -15.43 3.78 -3.33
N LYS A 94 -16.31 4.79 -3.36
CA LYS A 94 -16.03 6.08 -2.72
C LYS A 94 -15.93 5.97 -1.19
N THR A 95 -16.60 5.00 -0.58
CA THR A 95 -16.66 4.83 0.87
C THR A 95 -16.33 3.40 1.27
N ILE A 96 -15.49 3.24 2.29
CA ILE A 96 -15.13 1.95 2.88
C ILE A 96 -15.24 2.00 4.40
N LYS A 97 -15.27 0.82 5.04
CA LYS A 97 -15.19 0.69 6.50
C LYS A 97 -13.77 0.32 6.91
N ILE A 98 -13.25 1.02 7.92
CA ILE A 98 -11.97 0.76 8.57
C ILE A 98 -12.25 0.56 10.06
N GLY A 99 -12.29 -0.71 10.49
CA GLY A 99 -12.84 -1.06 11.80
C GLY A 99 -14.30 -0.61 11.90
N ASP A 100 -14.62 0.16 12.94
CA ASP A 100 -15.97 0.72 13.15
C ASP A 100 -16.20 2.07 12.44
N LYS A 101 -15.18 2.62 11.77
CA LYS A 101 -15.26 3.93 11.12
C LYS A 101 -15.62 3.78 9.65
N GLU A 102 -16.54 4.61 9.19
CA GLU A 102 -16.79 4.80 7.77
C GLU A 102 -15.89 5.93 7.25
N VAL A 103 -15.11 5.64 6.21
CA VAL A 103 -14.17 6.58 5.61
C VAL A 103 -14.57 6.81 4.16
N THR A 104 -14.84 8.07 3.83
CA THR A 104 -15.22 8.49 2.47
C THR A 104 -14.04 9.18 1.81
N ARG A 105 -13.67 8.70 0.62
CA ARG A 105 -12.67 9.33 -0.23
C ARG A 105 -13.21 10.66 -0.78
N THR A 106 -12.54 11.74 -0.41
CA THR A 106 -12.83 13.11 -0.87
C THR A 106 -11.70 13.69 -1.74
N TRP A 107 -10.72 12.86 -2.10
CA TRP A 107 -9.61 13.17 -3.00
C TRP A 107 -9.70 12.28 -4.24
N LEU A 108 -8.90 12.61 -5.26
CA LEU A 108 -8.93 12.03 -6.60
C LEU A 108 -10.26 12.24 -7.32
#